data_AF-A0A5C8SJX0-F1
#
_entry.id   AF-A0A5C8SJX0-F1
#
_cell.length_a   1.000
_cell.length_b   1.000
_cell.length_c   1.000
_cell.angle_alpha   90.00
_cell.angle_beta   90.00
_cell.angle_gamma   90.00
#
_symmetry.space_group_name_H-M   'P 1'
#
loop_
_entity.id
_entity.type
_entity.pdbx_description
1 polymer ?
#
loop_
_entity_poly.entity_id
_entity_poly.type
_entity_poly.pdbx_seq_one_letter_code
_entity_poly.pdbx_strand_id
1 'polypeptide(L)'
;MQKEAAMRLYAIAATERKFERIHRIIFGSQLNAFVRANMLGGRISLPDLKDMFLATVQQYPKAYEEFGFDSWLKFLLDVDLLTSSADVGGIPYYARTEFAKAYMHYIISLQLPPRDL
;
A
#
# COMPACT_ATOMS: atom_id res chain seq x y z
N MET A 1 -17.56 28.44 23.60
CA MET A 1 -16.75 27.44 24.32
C MET A 1 -17.07 25.98 23.96
N GLN A 2 -18.13 25.32 24.49
CA GLN A 2 -18.33 23.88 24.23
C GLN A 2 -18.59 23.53 22.75
N LYS A 3 -19.37 24.36 22.04
CA LYS A 3 -19.65 24.18 20.60
C LYS A 3 -18.39 24.31 19.73
N GLU A 4 -17.49 25.25 20.05
CA GLU A 4 -16.24 25.44 19.29
C GLU A 4 -15.27 24.28 19.51
N ALA A 5 -15.17 23.78 20.75
CA ALA A 5 -14.36 22.59 21.06
C ALA A 5 -14.90 21.35 20.31
N ALA A 6 -16.21 21.14 20.31
CA ALA A 6 -16.84 20.06 19.56
C ALA A 6 -16.61 20.17 18.04
N MET A 7 -16.69 21.38 17.48
CA MET A 7 -16.40 21.59 16.06
C MET A 7 -14.93 21.33 15.71
N ARG A 8 -13.99 21.72 16.60
CA ARG A 8 -12.57 21.41 16.40
C ARG A 8 -12.30 19.91 16.44
N LEU A 9 -12.86 19.20 17.42
CA LEU A 9 -12.73 17.74 17.52
C LEU A 9 -13.32 17.03 16.30
N TYR A 10 -14.49 17.47 15.84
CA TYR A 10 -15.09 16.94 14.61
C TYR A 10 -14.21 17.19 13.38
N ALA A 11 -13.67 18.41 13.23
CA ALA A 11 -12.79 18.75 12.11
C ALA A 11 -11.50 17.91 12.10
N ILE A 12 -10.90 17.67 13.28
CA ILE A 12 -9.74 16.78 13.44
C ILE A 12 -10.11 15.36 13.02
N ALA A 13 -11.14 14.76 13.62
CA ALA A 13 -11.56 13.39 13.32
C ALA A 13 -11.96 13.20 11.85
N ALA A 14 -12.65 14.18 11.25
CA ALA A 14 -13.00 14.14 9.84
C ALA A 14 -11.77 14.21 8.92
N THR A 15 -10.75 14.96 9.32
CA THR A 15 -9.48 15.07 8.59
C THR A 15 -8.69 13.78 8.72
N GLU A 16 -8.53 13.26 9.94
CA GLU A 16 -7.88 11.97 10.20
C GLU A 16 -8.51 10.83 9.40
N ARG A 17 -9.85 10.74 9.40
CA ARG A 17 -10.57 9.72 8.62
C ARG A 17 -10.37 9.86 7.12
N LYS A 18 -10.27 11.09 6.59
CA LYS A 18 -9.95 11.32 5.17
C LYS A 18 -8.51 10.92 4.86
N PHE A 19 -7.56 11.28 5.71
CA PHE A 19 -6.16 10.87 5.58
C PHE A 19 -6.01 9.36 5.65
N GLU A 20 -6.66 8.70 6.60
CA GLU A 20 -6.65 7.25 6.72
C GLU A 20 -7.26 6.57 5.48
N ARG A 21 -8.35 7.12 4.93
CA ARG A 21 -8.94 6.62 3.68
C ARG A 21 -7.98 6.76 2.50
N ILE A 22 -7.34 7.92 2.35
CA ILE A 22 -6.35 8.16 1.28
C ILE A 22 -5.14 7.23 1.47
N HIS A 23 -4.65 7.10 2.69
CA HIS A 23 -3.59 6.18 3.06
C HIS A 23 -3.98 4.72 2.71
N ARG A 24 -5.19 4.27 3.06
CA ARG A 24 -5.68 2.93 2.69
C ARG A 24 -5.87 2.74 1.18
N ILE A 25 -6.16 3.78 0.41
CA ILE A 25 -6.26 3.70 -1.05
C ILE A 25 -4.88 3.56 -1.69
N ILE A 26 -3.93 4.40 -1.27
CA ILE A 26 -2.57 4.44 -1.83
C ILE A 26 -1.76 3.23 -1.35
N PHE A 27 -1.76 2.97 -0.03
CA PHE A 27 -1.01 1.86 0.55
C PHE A 27 -1.77 0.53 0.52
N GLY A 28 -3.10 0.53 0.36
CA GLY A 28 -3.89 -0.72 0.25
C GLY A 28 -3.61 -1.49 -1.03
N SER A 29 -3.42 -0.80 -2.15
CA SER A 29 -2.99 -1.44 -3.41
C SER A 29 -1.59 -2.05 -3.29
N GLN A 30 -0.70 -1.36 -2.59
CA GLN A 30 0.66 -1.80 -2.30
C GLN A 30 0.65 -3.01 -1.35
N LEU A 31 -0.19 -2.99 -0.29
CA LEU A 31 -0.41 -4.12 0.61
C LEU A 31 -0.96 -5.34 -0.11
N ASN A 32 -1.90 -5.16 -1.06
CA ASN A 32 -2.38 -6.26 -1.89
C ASN A 32 -1.24 -6.85 -2.72
N ALA A 33 -0.32 -6.02 -3.25
CA ALA A 33 0.86 -6.50 -3.97
C ALA A 33 1.76 -7.36 -3.08
N PHE A 34 1.94 -6.98 -1.83
CA PHE A 34 2.71 -7.77 -0.88
C PHE A 34 2.01 -9.07 -0.46
N VAL A 35 0.69 -9.04 -0.22
CA VAL A 35 -0.09 -10.26 0.08
C VAL A 35 0.02 -11.25 -1.08
N ARG A 36 -0.10 -10.77 -2.31
CA ARG A 36 0.01 -11.60 -3.51
C ARG A 36 1.43 -12.12 -3.72
N ALA A 37 2.46 -11.29 -3.52
CA ALA A 37 3.85 -11.73 -3.53
C ALA A 37 4.10 -12.82 -2.48
N ASN A 38 3.49 -12.72 -1.28
CA ASN A 38 3.60 -13.76 -0.25
C ASN A 38 3.00 -15.10 -0.72
N MET A 39 1.85 -15.06 -1.38
CA MET A 39 1.19 -16.26 -1.93
C MET A 39 2.01 -16.91 -3.05
N LEU A 40 2.80 -16.12 -3.78
CA LEU A 40 3.65 -16.56 -4.90
C LEU A 40 5.09 -16.91 -4.47
N GLY A 41 5.32 -17.19 -3.19
CA GLY A 41 6.64 -17.60 -2.69
C GLY A 41 7.61 -16.45 -2.41
N GLY A 42 7.09 -15.24 -2.19
CA GLY A 42 7.87 -14.05 -1.81
C GLY A 42 8.40 -13.23 -2.99
N ARG A 43 8.04 -13.59 -4.22
CA ARG A 43 8.41 -12.90 -5.46
C ARG A 43 7.18 -12.61 -6.31
N ILE A 44 7.27 -11.57 -7.14
CA ILE A 44 6.20 -11.17 -8.06
C ILE A 44 6.80 -10.75 -9.40
N SER A 45 6.17 -11.13 -10.50
CA SER A 45 6.63 -10.78 -11.84
C SER A 45 6.24 -9.34 -12.21
N LEU A 46 6.98 -8.72 -13.13
CA LEU A 46 6.62 -7.40 -13.67
C LEU A 46 5.22 -7.38 -14.32
N PRO A 47 4.82 -8.38 -15.13
CA PRO A 47 3.45 -8.48 -15.63
C PRO A 47 2.40 -8.50 -14.51
N ASP A 48 2.60 -9.31 -13.46
CA ASP A 48 1.68 -9.36 -12.34
C ASP A 48 1.58 -8.00 -11.64
N LEU A 49 2.71 -7.31 -11.41
CA LEU A 49 2.70 -5.96 -10.83
C LEU A 49 1.89 -4.97 -11.68
N LYS A 50 2.00 -5.05 -13.01
CA LYS A 50 1.22 -4.22 -13.92
C LYS A 50 -0.27 -4.51 -13.82
N ASP A 51 -0.66 -5.78 -13.78
CA ASP A 51 -2.07 -6.17 -13.62
C ASP A 51 -2.64 -5.65 -12.29
N MET A 52 -1.85 -5.68 -11.22
CA MET A 52 -2.24 -5.15 -9.91
C MET A 52 -2.40 -3.64 -9.91
N PHE A 53 -1.48 -2.92 -10.55
CA PHE A 53 -1.59 -1.49 -10.74
C PHE A 53 -2.86 -1.15 -11.54
N LEU A 54 -3.11 -1.84 -12.65
CA LEU A 54 -4.30 -1.63 -13.47
C LEU A 54 -5.61 -1.87 -12.70
N ALA A 55 -5.68 -2.95 -11.91
CA ALA A 55 -6.83 -3.21 -11.04
C ALA A 55 -7.06 -2.07 -10.04
N THR A 56 -5.98 -1.49 -9.52
CA THR A 56 -6.05 -0.35 -8.60
C THR A 56 -6.52 0.93 -9.29
N VAL A 57 -6.00 1.22 -10.49
CA VAL A 57 -6.43 2.37 -11.30
C VAL A 57 -7.91 2.26 -11.64
N GLN A 58 -8.39 1.06 -11.99
CA GLN A 58 -9.82 0.84 -12.26
C GLN A 58 -10.69 1.10 -11.03
N GLN A 59 -10.21 0.75 -9.85
CA GLN A 59 -10.94 0.95 -8.60
C GLN A 59 -10.92 2.42 -8.14
N TYR A 60 -9.83 3.15 -8.42
CA TYR A 60 -9.59 4.51 -7.93
C TYR A 60 -9.06 5.45 -9.03
N PRO A 61 -9.77 5.64 -10.15
CA PRO A 61 -9.23 6.32 -11.33
C PRO A 61 -8.75 7.74 -11.04
N LYS A 62 -9.53 8.52 -10.27
CA LYS A 62 -9.17 9.89 -9.87
C LYS A 62 -7.89 10.00 -9.05
N ALA A 63 -7.52 8.96 -8.30
CA ALA A 63 -6.33 8.97 -7.47
C ALA A 63 -5.05 8.66 -8.27
N TYR A 64 -5.20 8.11 -9.47
CA TYR A 64 -4.10 7.67 -10.33
C TYR A 64 -4.06 8.39 -11.68
N GLU A 65 -4.87 9.44 -11.89
CA GLU A 65 -4.90 10.23 -13.14
C GLU A 65 -3.51 10.78 -13.51
N GLU A 66 -2.72 11.19 -12.52
CA GLU A 66 -1.36 11.73 -12.70
C GLU A 66 -0.25 10.74 -12.31
N PHE A 67 -0.61 9.55 -11.83
CA PHE A 67 0.33 8.59 -11.24
C PHE A 67 0.44 7.33 -12.09
N GLY A 68 1.47 7.28 -12.94
CA GLY A 68 1.75 6.14 -13.82
C GLY A 68 2.37 4.94 -13.09
N PHE A 69 2.37 3.79 -13.78
CA PHE A 69 2.93 2.54 -13.27
C PHE A 69 4.41 2.68 -12.87
N ASP A 70 5.22 3.37 -13.68
CA ASP A 70 6.66 3.51 -13.41
C ASP A 70 6.93 4.32 -12.13
N SER A 71 6.18 5.39 -11.90
CA SER A 71 6.25 6.17 -10.65
C SER A 71 5.79 5.35 -9.45
N TRP A 72 4.75 4.53 -9.62
CA TRP A 72 4.26 3.63 -8.59
C TRP A 72 5.29 2.55 -8.23
N LEU A 73 5.88 1.89 -9.23
CA LEU A 73 6.92 0.88 -9.03
C LEU A 73 8.18 1.52 -8.44
N LYS A 74 8.61 2.67 -8.95
CA LYS A 74 9.74 3.42 -8.41
C LYS A 74 9.53 3.75 -6.94
N PHE A 75 8.34 4.21 -6.54
CA PHE A 75 8.02 4.44 -5.14
C PHE A 75 8.24 3.18 -4.29
N LEU A 76 7.71 2.03 -4.73
CA LEU A 76 7.88 0.76 -3.99
C LEU A 76 9.34 0.34 -3.81
N LEU A 77 10.19 0.65 -4.78
CA LEU A 77 11.63 0.41 -4.71
C LEU A 77 12.33 1.44 -3.81
N ASP A 78 12.02 2.72 -3.97
CA ASP A 78 12.64 3.83 -3.24
C ASP A 78 12.34 3.78 -1.74
N VAL A 79 11.14 3.32 -1.35
CA VAL A 79 10.75 3.15 0.06
C VAL A 79 11.09 1.76 0.63
N ASP A 80 11.98 1.03 -0.04
CA ASP A 80 12.49 -0.28 0.37
C ASP A 80 11.39 -1.32 0.61
N LEU A 81 10.27 -1.24 -0.12
CA LEU A 81 9.21 -2.24 0.02
C LEU A 81 9.39 -3.42 -0.96
N LEU A 82 9.92 -3.13 -2.15
CA LEU A 82 10.34 -4.14 -3.12
C LEU A 82 11.83 -3.99 -3.42
N THR A 83 12.45 -5.07 -3.85
CA THR A 83 13.79 -5.09 -4.41
C THR A 83 13.82 -5.93 -5.69
N SER A 84 14.71 -5.59 -6.61
CA SER A 84 14.90 -6.36 -7.83
C SER A 84 15.37 -7.77 -7.50
N SER A 85 14.84 -8.75 -8.23
CA SER A 85 15.19 -10.16 -8.12
C SER A 85 15.73 -10.65 -9.46
N ALA A 86 16.40 -11.82 -9.45
CA ALA A 86 16.80 -12.48 -10.68
C ALA A 86 15.60 -12.71 -11.61
N ASP A 87 15.79 -12.37 -12.88
CA ASP A 87 14.83 -12.60 -13.94
C ASP A 87 14.61 -14.09 -14.17
N VAL A 88 13.40 -14.45 -14.62
CA VAL A 88 13.05 -15.82 -14.99
C VAL A 88 12.55 -15.81 -16.42
N GLY A 89 13.29 -16.46 -17.32
CA GLY A 89 12.93 -16.49 -18.75
C GLY A 89 12.92 -15.11 -19.42
N GLY A 90 13.77 -14.18 -18.96
CA GLY A 90 13.82 -12.79 -19.44
C GLY A 90 12.70 -11.89 -18.91
N ILE A 91 11.90 -12.37 -17.96
CA ILE A 91 10.88 -11.57 -17.28
C ILE A 91 11.46 -11.05 -15.97
N PRO A 92 11.40 -9.72 -15.71
CA PRO A 92 11.82 -9.17 -14.43
C PRO A 92 10.93 -9.62 -13.28
N TYR A 93 11.57 -9.94 -12.16
CA TYR A 93 10.90 -10.25 -10.91
C TYR A 93 11.33 -9.29 -9.81
N TYR A 94 10.46 -9.13 -8.82
CA TYR A 94 10.70 -8.32 -7.64
C TYR A 94 10.42 -9.17 -6.40
N ALA A 95 11.26 -9.04 -5.39
CA ALA A 95 11.06 -9.65 -4.09
C ALA A 95 10.63 -8.58 -3.10
N ARG A 96 9.82 -8.97 -2.11
CA ARG A 96 9.62 -8.13 -0.93
C ARG A 96 10.91 -8.07 -0.11
N THR A 97 11.12 -6.96 0.57
CA THR A 97 12.23 -6.81 1.52
C THR A 97 11.83 -7.30 2.91
N GLU A 98 12.79 -7.44 3.81
CA GLU A 98 12.49 -7.70 5.23
C GLU A 98 11.79 -6.50 5.89
N PHE A 99 12.10 -5.27 5.46
CA PHE A 99 11.38 -4.08 5.89
C PHE A 99 9.91 -4.14 5.50
N ALA A 100 9.58 -4.49 4.25
CA ALA A 100 8.19 -4.66 3.80
C ALA A 100 7.43 -5.69 4.63
N LYS A 101 8.08 -6.79 5.00
CA LYS A 101 7.51 -7.82 5.85
C LYS A 101 7.20 -7.28 7.25
N ALA A 102 8.14 -6.59 7.88
CA ALA A 102 7.94 -5.95 9.18
C ALA A 102 6.83 -4.88 9.13
N TYR A 103 6.82 -4.05 8.08
CA TYR A 103 5.81 -3.02 7.85
C TYR A 103 4.39 -3.61 7.68
N MET A 104 4.25 -4.74 6.97
CA MET A 104 2.98 -5.46 6.90
C MET A 104 2.51 -5.94 8.27
N HIS A 105 3.40 -6.52 9.08
CA HIS A 105 3.06 -6.95 10.44
C HIS A 105 2.59 -5.76 11.29
N TYR A 106 3.27 -4.62 11.17
CA TYR A 106 2.87 -3.38 11.84
C TYR A 106 1.46 -2.92 11.42
N ILE A 107 1.18 -2.81 10.12
CA ILE A 107 -0.15 -2.39 9.63
C ILE A 107 -1.25 -3.34 10.09
N ILE A 108 -1.02 -4.66 10.03
CA ILE A 108 -1.99 -5.64 10.51
C ILE A 108 -2.22 -5.47 12.01
N SER A 109 -1.15 -5.23 12.80
CA SER A 109 -1.28 -5.02 14.24
C SER A 109 -2.07 -3.76 14.61
N LEU A 110 -2.02 -2.71 13.78
CA LEU A 110 -2.81 -1.49 13.96
C LEU A 110 -4.30 -1.66 13.60
N GLN A 111 -4.62 -2.63 12.75
CA GLN A 111 -5.99 -2.91 12.32
C GLN A 111 -6.72 -3.90 13.23
N LEU A 112 -5.99 -4.61 14.08
CA LEU A 112 -6.55 -5.46 15.11
C LEU A 112 -6.83 -4.60 16.35
N PRO A 113 -8.01 -4.70 16.98
CA PRO A 113 -8.19 -4.11 18.31
C PRO A 113 -7.12 -4.68 19.26
N PRO A 114 -6.69 -3.92 20.29
CA PRO A 114 -5.73 -4.42 21.25
C PRO A 114 -6.23 -5.78 21.75
N ARG A 115 -5.41 -6.82 21.61
CA ARG A 115 -5.71 -8.09 22.28
C ARG A 115 -5.56 -7.78 23.76
N ASP A 116 -6.66 -7.91 24.50
CA ASP A 116 -6.70 -7.73 25.94
C ASP A 116 -5.48 -8.42 26.57
N LEU A 117 -4.62 -7.59 27.19
CA LEU A 117 -3.58 -7.99 28.13
C LEU A 117 -4.17 -7.97 29.54
#